data_AF-A0A8J5JLK4-F1
#
_entry.id   AF-A0A8J5JLK4-F1
#
_cell.length_a   1.000
_cell.length_b   1.000
_cell.length_c   1.000
_cell.angle_alpha   90.00
_cell.angle_beta   90.00
_cell.angle_gamma   90.00
#
_symmetry.space_group_name_H-M   'P 1'
#
loop_
_entity.id
_entity.type
_entity.pdbx_description
1 polymer ?
#
loop_
_entity_poly.entity_id
_entity_poly.type
_entity_poly.pdbx_seq_one_letter_code
_entity_poly.pdbx_strand_id
1 'polypeptide(L)'
;MKTSSGRERLVVGGWMVVAMMLMWSYRGTLISLLAVRHVPQPLQSIRDVVDDSTVTYVGRVLYQLAKDNPQSMNTLVRHQRHVIIGPTLSSDLLIANLFAKTGKCDFYKARQTFFTTHHCMIGQKGNPIVPAMSHRLRGLVESGVYEHWLFNSIPFMTSCRLSPSKITVKEALTLKSLWGTLVLLAAGLLLAFASFCLELFLANDVFV
;
A
#
# COMPACT_ATOMS: atom_id res chain seq x y z
N MET A 1 -42.14 -40.54 -20.98
CA MET A 1 -41.31 -39.33 -21.24
C MET A 1 -42.23 -38.12 -21.16
N LYS A 2 -42.34 -37.49 -19.97
CA LYS A 2 -43.30 -36.41 -19.71
C LYS A 2 -42.72 -35.10 -20.25
N THR A 3 -43.39 -34.50 -21.23
CA THR A 3 -42.99 -33.25 -21.89
C THR A 3 -43.03 -32.11 -20.86
N SER A 4 -41.84 -31.66 -20.43
CA SER A 4 -41.70 -30.47 -19.57
C SER A 4 -42.35 -29.26 -20.24
N SER A 5 -43.21 -28.58 -19.47
CA SER A 5 -44.04 -27.46 -19.92
C SER A 5 -43.17 -26.30 -20.38
N GLY A 6 -43.49 -25.66 -21.52
CA GLY A 6 -42.67 -24.59 -22.12
C GLY A 6 -42.37 -23.42 -21.17
N ARG A 7 -43.24 -23.18 -20.18
CA ARG A 7 -43.03 -22.21 -19.10
C ARG A 7 -41.86 -22.58 -18.18
N GLU A 8 -41.69 -23.84 -17.83
CA GLU A 8 -40.58 -24.30 -16.97
C GLU A 8 -39.23 -24.07 -17.66
N ARG A 9 -39.16 -24.33 -18.96
CA ARG A 9 -37.94 -24.12 -19.75
C ARG A 9 -37.57 -22.64 -19.88
N LEU A 10 -38.56 -21.76 -20.02
CA LEU A 10 -38.34 -20.31 -20.02
C LEU A 10 -37.82 -19.82 -18.67
N VAL A 11 -38.37 -20.32 -17.55
CA VAL A 11 -37.92 -19.96 -16.21
C VAL A 11 -36.50 -20.46 -15.95
N VAL A 12 -36.20 -21.73 -16.27
CA VAL A 12 -34.86 -22.30 -16.09
C VAL A 12 -33.84 -21.62 -17.00
N GLY A 13 -34.20 -21.38 -18.27
CA GLY A 13 -33.35 -20.68 -19.22
C GLY A 13 -33.05 -19.24 -18.78
N GLY A 14 -34.08 -18.51 -18.33
CA GLY A 14 -33.90 -17.17 -17.77
C GLY A 14 -33.01 -17.16 -16.54
N TRP A 15 -33.22 -18.08 -15.61
CA TRP A 15 -32.38 -18.21 -14.41
C TRP A 15 -30.91 -18.52 -14.75
N MET A 16 -30.66 -19.41 -15.70
CA MET A 16 -29.30 -19.76 -16.12
C MET A 16 -28.54 -18.55 -16.70
N VAL A 17 -29.22 -17.72 -17.50
CA VAL A 17 -28.62 -16.49 -18.06
C VAL A 17 -28.26 -15.51 -16.93
N VAL A 18 -29.16 -15.32 -15.97
CA VAL A 18 -28.91 -14.44 -14.81
C VAL A 18 -27.74 -14.97 -13.97
N ALA A 19 -27.73 -16.26 -13.64
CA ALA A 19 -26.65 -16.89 -12.87
C ALA A 19 -25.29 -16.76 -13.58
N MET A 20 -25.26 -16.94 -14.91
CA MET A 20 -24.07 -16.78 -15.73
C MET A 20 -23.56 -15.34 -15.70
N MET A 21 -24.44 -14.34 -15.85
CA MET A 21 -24.08 -12.93 -15.75
C MET A 21 -23.50 -12.59 -14.37
N LEU A 22 -24.14 -13.06 -13.30
CA LEU A 22 -23.65 -12.85 -11.93
C LEU A 22 -22.27 -13.46 -11.71
N MET A 23 -22.04 -14.69 -12.18
CA MET A 23 -20.74 -15.34 -12.04
C MET A 23 -19.65 -14.63 -12.84
N TRP A 24 -19.96 -14.12 -14.03
CA TRP A 24 -19.01 -13.34 -14.84
C TRP A 24 -18.66 -12.01 -14.18
N SER A 25 -19.68 -11.29 -13.68
CA SER A 25 -19.48 -10.02 -12.96
C SER A 25 -18.63 -10.22 -11.70
N TYR A 26 -18.96 -11.23 -10.89
CA TYR A 26 -18.21 -11.54 -9.67
C TYR A 26 -16.74 -11.85 -9.95
N ARG A 27 -16.45 -12.70 -10.94
CA ARG A 27 -15.07 -13.02 -11.34
C ARG A 27 -14.30 -11.77 -11.77
N GLY A 28 -14.93 -10.88 -12.55
CA GLY A 28 -14.30 -9.63 -13.00
C GLY A 28 -13.94 -8.71 -11.82
N THR A 29 -14.87 -8.48 -10.90
CA THR A 29 -14.63 -7.65 -9.72
C THR A 29 -13.56 -8.26 -8.81
N LEU A 30 -13.60 -9.58 -8.61
CA LEU A 30 -12.61 -10.28 -7.78
C LEU A 30 -11.19 -10.16 -8.35
N ILE A 31 -11.02 -10.33 -9.67
CA ILE A 31 -9.72 -10.16 -10.33
C ILE A 31 -9.23 -8.70 -10.18
N SER A 32 -10.12 -7.72 -10.33
CA SER A 32 -9.77 -6.30 -10.16
C SER A 32 -9.26 -6.00 -8.74
N LEU A 33 -9.96 -6.52 -7.72
CA LEU A 33 -9.59 -6.34 -6.30
C LEU A 33 -8.29 -7.08 -5.94
N LEU A 34 -8.04 -8.24 -6.53
CA LEU A 34 -6.81 -9.00 -6.29
C LEU A 34 -5.60 -8.40 -7.02
N ALA A 35 -5.80 -7.82 -8.20
CA ALA A 35 -4.74 -7.23 -8.99
C ALA A 35 -4.16 -5.98 -8.31
N VAL A 36 -5.00 -5.11 -7.75
CA VAL A 36 -4.56 -3.85 -7.12
C VAL A 36 -4.88 -3.87 -5.64
N ARG A 37 -3.84 -4.02 -4.81
CA ARG A 37 -3.98 -3.84 -3.37
C ARG A 37 -3.71 -2.39 -2.98
N HIS A 38 -4.56 -1.86 -2.12
CA HIS A 38 -4.32 -0.58 -1.49
C HIS A 38 -3.40 -0.80 -0.28
N VAL A 39 -2.25 -0.13 -0.27
CA VAL A 39 -1.39 -0.07 0.91
C VAL A 39 -1.81 1.18 1.68
N PRO A 40 -2.43 1.04 2.86
CA PRO A 40 -2.80 2.20 3.65
C PRO A 40 -1.52 2.94 4.06
N GLN A 41 -1.42 4.21 3.69
CA GLN A 41 -0.38 5.12 4.17
C GLN A 41 -1.06 6.08 5.17
N PRO A 42 -1.07 5.75 6.47
CA PRO A 42 -1.91 6.43 7.46
C PRO A 42 -1.51 7.89 7.68
N LEU A 43 -0.23 8.22 7.48
CA LEU A 43 0.30 9.56 7.73
C LEU A 43 0.69 10.20 6.40
N GLN A 44 -0.06 11.21 5.95
CA GLN A 44 0.20 11.95 4.72
C GLN A 44 0.43 13.43 4.94
N SER A 45 -0.08 13.97 6.06
CA SER A 45 0.07 15.35 6.49
C SER A 45 0.66 15.43 7.90
N ILE A 46 1.18 16.62 8.27
CA ILE A 46 1.55 16.89 9.68
C ILE A 46 0.32 16.84 10.58
N ARG A 47 -0.86 17.23 10.08
CA ARG A 47 -2.09 17.19 10.89
C ARG A 47 -2.42 15.76 11.28
N ASP A 48 -2.27 14.80 10.36
CA ASP A 48 -2.46 13.38 10.66
C ASP A 48 -1.51 12.91 11.77
N VAL A 49 -0.28 13.42 11.80
CA VAL A 49 0.70 13.11 12.86
C VAL A 49 0.33 13.73 14.20
N VAL A 50 -0.30 14.91 14.19
CA VAL A 50 -0.72 15.62 15.40
C VAL A 50 -2.02 15.04 15.96
N ASP A 51 -2.94 14.64 15.09
CA ASP A 51 -4.26 14.10 15.46
C ASP A 51 -4.18 12.62 15.87
N ASP A 52 -3.15 11.89 15.42
CA ASP A 52 -2.96 10.48 15.76
C ASP A 52 -2.39 10.29 17.18
N SER A 53 -3.27 9.94 18.12
CA SER A 53 -2.91 9.59 19.50
C SER A 53 -1.94 8.40 19.67
N THR A 54 -1.74 7.60 18.61
CA THR A 54 -0.82 6.44 18.64
C THR A 54 0.62 6.81 18.32
N VAL A 55 0.82 7.92 17.62
CA VAL A 55 2.14 8.52 17.41
C VAL A 55 2.39 9.40 18.62
N THR A 56 3.38 9.04 19.42
CA THR A 56 3.72 9.83 20.62
C THR A 56 4.27 11.18 20.20
N TYR A 57 3.40 12.19 20.13
CA TYR A 57 3.79 13.60 20.16
C TYR A 57 4.28 13.91 21.58
N VAL A 58 5.52 13.51 21.86
CA VAL A 58 6.21 14.03 23.03
C VAL A 58 6.34 15.52 22.75
N GLY A 59 5.72 16.38 23.55
CA GLY A 59 5.77 17.85 23.43
C GLY A 59 7.18 18.47 23.49
N ARG A 60 8.22 17.66 23.34
CA ARG A 60 9.60 18.00 23.06
C ARG A 60 9.96 17.40 21.70
N VAL A 61 9.96 18.22 20.66
CA VAL A 61 10.65 17.90 19.41
C VAL A 61 12.06 17.46 19.78
N LEU A 62 12.40 16.20 19.54
CA LEU A 62 13.75 15.71 19.80
C LEU A 62 14.63 16.19 18.64
N TYR A 63 15.41 17.24 18.89
CA TYR A 63 16.42 17.70 17.96
C TYR A 63 17.57 16.70 17.94
N GLN A 64 17.57 15.80 16.96
CA GLN A 64 18.70 14.93 16.69
C GLN A 64 19.59 15.53 15.61
N LEU A 65 20.88 15.31 15.75
CA LEU A 65 21.83 15.69 14.72
C LEU A 65 21.62 14.79 13.50
N ALA A 66 21.78 15.34 12.29
CA ALA A 66 21.62 14.58 11.05
C ALA A 66 22.52 13.32 10.97
N LYS A 67 23.61 13.29 11.75
CA LYS A 67 24.52 12.14 11.89
C LYS A 67 23.86 10.92 12.55
N ASP A 68 22.88 11.12 13.42
CA ASP A 68 22.22 10.06 14.21
C ASP A 68 20.94 9.52 13.53
N ASN A 69 20.56 10.15 12.40
CA ASN A 69 19.40 9.78 11.60
C ASN A 69 19.36 8.29 11.16
N PRO A 70 20.46 7.66 10.68
CA PRO A 70 20.42 6.26 10.24
C PRO A 70 20.14 5.26 11.37
N GLN A 71 20.63 5.52 12.58
CA GLN A 71 20.36 4.67 13.75
C GLN A 71 18.91 4.83 14.22
N SER A 72 18.40 6.06 14.16
CA SER A 72 17.04 6.41 14.58
C SER A 72 15.97 5.79 13.67
N MET A 73 16.20 5.65 12.36
CA MET A 73 15.23 4.95 11.49
C MET A 73 15.12 3.46 11.83
N ASN A 74 16.24 2.80 12.11
CA ASN A 74 16.23 1.36 12.40
C ASN A 74 15.73 1.03 13.80
N THR A 75 15.81 1.96 14.76
CA THR A 75 15.38 1.75 16.15
C THR A 75 14.02 2.43 16.39
N LEU A 76 13.98 3.75 16.38
CA LEU A 76 12.82 4.57 16.76
C LEU A 76 11.66 4.49 15.76
N VAL A 77 11.93 4.42 14.45
CA VAL A 77 10.86 4.38 13.42
C VAL A 77 10.41 2.96 13.13
N ARG A 78 11.35 2.00 13.05
CA ARG A 78 11.01 0.61 12.72
C ARG A 78 10.41 -0.17 13.90
N HIS A 79 10.88 0.07 15.12
CA HIS A 79 10.43 -0.68 16.31
C HIS A 79 9.50 0.12 17.22
N GLN A 80 9.59 1.45 17.21
CA GLN A 80 8.72 2.33 17.99
C GLN A 80 7.82 3.17 17.07
N ARG A 81 6.84 3.89 17.64
CA ARG A 81 5.87 4.70 16.88
C ARG A 81 6.33 6.16 16.74
N HIS A 82 7.52 6.36 16.18
CA HIS A 82 8.07 7.71 15.94
C HIS A 82 8.08 8.06 14.45
N VAL A 83 7.89 9.35 14.16
CA VAL A 83 8.01 9.92 12.82
C VAL A 83 9.22 10.84 12.79
N ILE A 84 10.05 10.71 11.75
CA ILE A 84 11.19 11.62 11.55
C ILE A 84 10.76 12.71 10.59
N ILE A 85 10.99 13.95 11.01
CA ILE A 85 10.71 15.14 10.23
C ILE A 85 12.05 15.74 9.82
N GLY A 86 12.30 15.87 8.52
CA GLY A 86 13.55 16.39 7.99
C GLY A 86 13.51 16.71 6.50
N PRO A 87 14.63 17.20 5.93
CA PRO A 87 14.71 17.55 4.52
C PRO A 87 14.53 16.33 3.60
N THR A 88 13.78 16.51 2.51
CA THR A 88 13.47 15.45 1.55
C THR A 88 14.72 14.76 0.99
N LEU A 89 15.77 15.51 0.68
CA LEU A 89 17.02 14.97 0.13
C LEU A 89 17.71 14.00 1.11
N SER A 90 17.75 14.35 2.39
CA SER A 90 18.35 13.49 3.43
C SER A 90 17.57 12.20 3.60
N SER A 91 16.23 12.27 3.58
CA SER A 91 15.36 11.09 3.62
C SER A 91 15.54 10.22 2.39
N ASP A 92 15.61 10.80 1.19
CA ASP A 92 15.81 10.07 -0.07
C ASP A 92 17.15 9.34 -0.08
N LEU A 93 18.23 10.01 0.33
CA LEU A 93 19.55 9.39 0.42
C LEU A 93 19.56 8.22 1.41
N LEU A 94 18.90 8.38 2.56
CA LEU A 94 18.87 7.36 3.60
C LEU A 94 18.04 6.14 3.19
N ILE A 95 16.88 6.35 2.58
CA ILE A 95 16.03 5.28 2.03
C ILE A 95 16.78 4.54 0.91
N ALA A 96 17.43 5.28 0.00
CA ALA A 96 18.21 4.68 -1.09
C ALA A 96 19.37 3.82 -0.56
N ASN A 97 20.07 4.29 0.47
CA ASN A 97 21.17 3.55 1.10
C ASN A 97 20.66 2.30 1.84
N LEU A 98 19.50 2.37 2.49
CA LEU A 98 18.86 1.20 3.11
C LEU A 98 18.42 0.18 2.05
N PHE A 99 17.88 0.64 0.92
CA PHE A 99 17.53 -0.23 -0.20
C PHE A 99 18.78 -0.89 -0.79
N ALA A 100 19.88 -0.16 -0.97
CA ALA A 100 21.14 -0.72 -1.44
C ALA A 100 21.67 -1.85 -0.54
N LYS A 101 21.41 -1.78 0.77
CA LYS A 101 21.84 -2.81 1.74
C LYS A 101 20.87 -3.99 1.88
N THR A 102 19.57 -3.73 1.86
CA THR A 102 18.54 -4.72 2.21
C THR A 102 17.74 -5.24 1.01
N GLY A 103 17.73 -4.48 -0.10
CA GLY A 103 16.89 -4.73 -1.26
C GLY A 103 15.38 -4.48 -1.03
N LYS A 104 14.99 -3.86 0.08
CA LYS A 104 13.57 -3.66 0.46
C LYS A 104 13.24 -2.18 0.72
N CYS A 105 12.03 -1.77 0.33
CA CYS A 105 11.49 -0.43 0.57
C CYS A 105 10.54 -0.42 1.79
N ASP A 106 11.10 -0.50 3.00
CA ASP A 106 10.30 -0.59 4.23
C ASP A 106 9.82 0.77 4.77
N PHE A 107 10.43 1.85 4.30
CA PHE A 107 10.12 3.21 4.72
C PHE A 107 9.48 3.99 3.58
N TYR A 108 8.52 4.85 3.91
CA TYR A 108 7.87 5.76 2.98
C TYR A 108 7.95 7.20 3.50
N LYS A 109 7.86 8.15 2.57
CA LYS A 109 7.74 9.58 2.89
C LYS A 109 6.28 10.00 2.75
N ALA A 110 5.85 10.93 3.59
CA ALA A 110 4.56 11.60 3.41
C ALA A 110 4.54 12.41 2.10
N ARG A 111 3.35 12.55 1.48
CA ARG A 111 3.21 13.33 0.24
C ARG A 111 3.29 14.83 0.49
N GLN A 112 2.80 15.30 1.63
CA GLN A 112 2.81 16.70 1.95
C GLN A 112 4.18 17.14 2.46
N THR A 113 4.70 18.21 1.86
CA THR A 113 5.80 19.00 2.42
C THR A 113 5.20 20.21 3.14
N PHE A 114 5.80 20.61 4.25
CA PHE A 114 5.29 21.68 5.11
C PHE A 114 6.29 22.84 5.24
N PHE A 115 7.58 22.60 4.97
CA PHE A 115 8.63 23.61 4.99
C PHE A 115 9.59 23.40 3.81
N THR A 116 9.84 24.47 3.06
CA THR A 116 10.80 24.46 1.95
C THR A 116 12.18 24.84 2.46
N THR A 117 13.12 23.90 2.42
CA THR A 117 14.53 24.17 2.74
C THR A 117 15.32 24.36 1.45
N HIS A 118 15.94 25.52 1.29
CA HIS A 118 16.78 25.82 0.14
C HIS A 118 18.25 25.45 0.42
N HIS A 119 18.84 24.64 -0.46
CA HIS A 119 20.28 24.43 -0.47
C HIS A 119 20.93 25.56 -1.28
N CYS A 120 21.88 26.27 -0.68
CA CYS A 120 22.53 27.41 -1.32
C CYS A 120 24.05 27.34 -1.16
N MET A 121 24.75 27.98 -2.10
CA MET A 121 26.19 28.23 -1.98
C MET A 121 26.39 29.58 -1.29
N ILE A 122 27.26 29.60 -0.28
CA ILE A 122 27.57 30.81 0.49
C ILE A 122 28.92 31.35 0.03
N GLY A 123 28.97 32.63 -0.35
CA GLY A 123 30.19 33.32 -0.74
C GLY A 123 30.47 34.54 0.13
N GLN A 124 31.70 35.05 0.09
CA GLN A 124 32.09 36.25 0.82
C GLN A 124 31.32 37.48 0.33
N LYS A 125 30.90 38.34 1.28
CA LYS A 125 30.17 39.58 0.98
C LYS A 125 31.01 40.49 0.08
N GLY A 126 30.43 40.96 -1.01
CA GLY A 126 31.08 41.86 -1.97
C GLY A 126 31.97 41.17 -3.01
N ASN A 127 32.12 39.84 -2.98
CA ASN A 127 32.88 39.13 -4.00
C ASN A 127 32.09 39.10 -5.33
N PRO A 128 32.67 39.57 -6.47
CA PRO A 128 32.00 39.57 -7.77
C PRO A 128 31.67 38.17 -8.31
N ILE A 129 32.25 37.11 -7.74
CA ILE A 129 31.98 35.72 -8.13
C ILE A 129 30.57 35.28 -7.74
N VAL A 130 30.01 35.79 -6.63
CA VAL A 130 28.68 35.37 -6.14
C VAL A 130 27.56 35.64 -7.16
N PRO A 131 27.40 36.85 -7.73
CA PRO A 131 26.39 37.10 -8.75
C PRO A 131 26.65 36.31 -10.05
N ALA A 132 27.93 36.16 -10.46
CA ALA A 132 28.29 35.37 -11.64
C ALA A 132 27.92 33.88 -11.50
N MET A 133 28.22 33.29 -10.34
CA MET A 133 27.83 31.92 -10.01
C MET A 133 26.31 31.77 -9.90
N SER A 134 25.63 32.73 -9.28
CA SER A 134 24.17 32.70 -9.13
C SER A 134 23.45 32.64 -10.49
N HIS A 135 23.91 33.42 -11.47
CA HIS A 135 23.36 33.38 -12.84
C HIS A 135 23.57 32.01 -13.50
N ARG A 136 24.77 31.44 -13.39
CA ARG A 136 25.08 30.11 -13.95
C ARG A 136 24.27 29.01 -13.26
N LEU A 137 24.15 29.07 -11.94
CA LEU A 137 23.39 28.09 -11.16
C LEU A 137 21.91 28.11 -11.52
N ARG A 138 21.31 29.29 -11.71
CA ARG A 138 19.92 29.41 -12.19
C ARG A 138 19.74 28.69 -13.53
N GLY A 139 20.63 28.91 -14.50
CA GLY A 139 20.59 28.19 -15.77
C GLY A 139 20.70 26.66 -15.61
N LEU A 140 21.52 26.18 -14.68
CA LEU A 140 21.65 24.73 -14.39
C LEU A 140 20.38 24.13 -13.74
N VAL A 141 19.70 24.89 -12.89
CA VAL A 141 18.45 24.47 -12.24
C VAL A 141 17.29 24.53 -13.22
N GLU A 142 17.15 25.63 -13.96
CA GLU A 142 16.07 25.85 -14.95
C GLU A 142 16.14 24.86 -16.12
N SER A 143 17.34 24.47 -16.54
CA SER A 143 17.54 23.43 -17.55
C SER A 143 17.29 22.01 -17.04
N GLY A 144 17.09 21.80 -15.73
CA GLY A 144 16.92 20.49 -15.11
C GLY A 144 18.20 19.65 -15.01
N VAL A 145 19.35 20.18 -15.44
CA VAL A 145 20.65 19.48 -15.41
C VAL A 145 21.05 19.13 -13.97
N TYR A 146 20.77 20.03 -13.02
CA TYR A 146 21.04 19.79 -11.61
C TYR A 146 20.33 18.52 -11.09
N GLU A 147 19.02 18.39 -11.35
CA GLU A 147 18.23 17.24 -10.93
C GLU A 147 18.72 15.95 -11.60
N HIS A 148 19.06 16.01 -12.89
CA HIS A 148 19.61 14.86 -13.61
C HIS A 148 20.93 14.38 -13.00
N TRP A 149 21.86 15.29 -12.71
CA TRP A 149 23.13 14.94 -12.07
C TRP A 149 22.94 14.41 -10.66
N LEU A 150 22.00 14.98 -9.90
CA LEU A 150 21.67 14.51 -8.57
C LEU A 150 21.17 13.07 -8.58
N PHE A 151 20.22 12.73 -9.47
CA PHE A 151 19.67 11.37 -9.57
C PHE A 151 20.68 10.36 -10.11
N ASN A 152 21.58 10.76 -11.00
CA ASN A 152 22.63 9.88 -11.49
C ASN A 152 23.74 9.65 -10.45
N SER A 153 23.97 10.60 -9.54
CA SER A 153 25.01 10.49 -8.52
C SER A 153 24.60 9.62 -7.33
N ILE A 154 23.31 9.53 -7.02
CA ILE A 154 22.80 8.76 -5.89
C ILE A 154 22.26 7.40 -6.38
N PRO A 155 22.91 6.27 -6.05
CA PRO A 155 22.47 4.96 -6.53
C PRO A 155 21.10 4.59 -5.95
N PHE A 156 20.24 4.01 -6.78
CA PHE A 156 18.89 3.53 -6.41
C PHE A 156 17.95 4.60 -5.84
N MET A 157 18.25 5.89 -6.05
CA MET A 157 17.43 6.98 -5.53
C MET A 157 15.98 6.92 -6.04
N THR A 158 15.77 6.44 -7.27
CA THR A 158 14.44 6.37 -7.90
C THR A 158 13.62 5.15 -7.47
N SER A 159 14.23 4.12 -6.88
CA SER A 159 13.56 2.83 -6.63
C SER A 159 12.49 2.89 -5.54
N CYS A 160 12.72 3.64 -4.45
CA CYS A 160 11.77 3.78 -3.33
C CYS A 160 11.28 5.22 -3.12
N ARG A 161 11.60 6.15 -4.03
CA ARG A 161 11.33 7.59 -3.85
C ARG A 161 9.84 7.91 -3.71
N LEU A 162 9.03 7.18 -4.48
CA LEU A 162 7.59 7.29 -4.53
C LEU A 162 7.02 5.99 -3.98
N SER A 163 6.39 6.04 -2.80
CA SER A 163 5.59 4.92 -2.33
C SER A 163 4.18 5.05 -2.89
N PRO A 164 3.81 4.23 -3.89
CA PRO A 164 2.47 4.27 -4.42
C PRO A 164 1.49 3.73 -3.38
N SER A 165 0.34 4.39 -3.25
CA SER A 165 -0.75 3.89 -2.40
C SER A 165 -1.48 2.68 -3.01
N LYS A 166 -1.20 2.38 -4.28
CA LYS A 166 -1.78 1.24 -5.01
C LYS A 166 -0.62 0.41 -5.56
N ILE A 167 -0.52 -0.84 -5.14
CA ILE A 167 0.48 -1.78 -5.65
C ILE A 167 -0.19 -2.89 -6.43
N THR A 168 0.39 -3.23 -7.58
CA THR A 168 -0.03 -4.39 -8.36
C THR A 168 0.64 -5.61 -7.76
N VAL A 169 -0.15 -6.50 -7.13
CA VAL A 169 0.40 -7.65 -6.41
C VAL A 169 0.39 -8.88 -7.31
N LYS A 170 1.57 -9.42 -7.60
CA LYS A 170 1.75 -10.72 -8.28
C LYS A 170 2.01 -11.84 -7.27
N GLU A 171 1.18 -11.94 -6.25
CA GLU A 171 1.33 -12.93 -5.18
C GLU A 171 0.36 -14.09 -5.40
N ALA A 172 0.82 -15.32 -5.16
CA ALA A 172 -0.06 -16.49 -5.19
C ALA A 172 -1.14 -16.36 -4.10
N LEU A 173 -2.38 -16.75 -4.41
CA LEU A 173 -3.46 -16.72 -3.43
C LEU A 173 -3.12 -17.67 -2.28
N THR A 174 -3.17 -17.15 -1.06
CA THR A 174 -2.90 -17.93 0.16
C THR A 174 -4.17 -18.57 0.69
N LEU A 175 -4.03 -19.70 1.39
CA LEU A 175 -5.15 -20.41 2.04
C LEU A 175 -5.95 -19.50 2.98
N LYS A 176 -5.29 -18.51 3.60
CA LYS A 176 -5.93 -17.54 4.50
C LYS A 176 -7.03 -16.73 3.79
N SER A 177 -6.85 -16.40 2.51
CA SER A 177 -7.86 -15.68 1.72
C SER A 177 -9.05 -16.56 1.33
N LEU A 178 -8.86 -17.89 1.28
CA LEU A 178 -9.89 -18.87 0.87
C LEU A 178 -10.62 -19.51 2.06
N TRP A 179 -10.20 -19.21 3.28
CA TRP A 179 -10.76 -19.82 4.50
C TRP A 179 -12.28 -19.66 4.59
N GLY A 180 -12.81 -18.47 4.30
CA GLY A 180 -14.26 -18.22 4.35
C GLY A 180 -15.07 -19.16 3.44
N THR A 181 -14.57 -19.43 2.22
CA THR A 181 -15.23 -20.36 1.29
C THR A 181 -15.17 -21.81 1.76
N LEU A 182 -14.07 -22.22 2.41
CA LEU A 182 -13.92 -23.57 2.96
C LEU A 182 -14.85 -23.81 4.15
N VAL A 183 -14.97 -22.82 5.05
CA VAL A 183 -15.90 -22.87 6.19
C VAL A 183 -17.34 -22.98 5.70
N LEU A 184 -17.71 -22.20 4.68
CA LEU A 184 -19.06 -22.22 4.12
C LEU A 184 -19.41 -23.60 3.52
N LEU A 185 -18.46 -24.22 2.82
CA LEU A 185 -18.60 -25.57 2.28
C LEU A 185 -18.78 -26.60 3.40
N ALA A 186 -17.94 -26.55 4.43
CA ALA A 186 -18.01 -27.46 5.56
C ALA A 186 -19.35 -27.34 6.31
N ALA A 187 -19.81 -26.12 6.56
CA ALA A 187 -21.10 -25.86 7.20
C ALA A 187 -22.28 -26.39 6.36
N GLY A 188 -22.24 -26.19 5.03
CA GLY A 188 -23.25 -26.71 4.12
C GLY A 188 -23.31 -28.23 4.11
N LEU A 189 -22.16 -28.91 4.11
CA LEU A 189 -22.07 -30.37 4.18
C LEU A 189 -22.59 -30.91 5.52
N LEU A 190 -22.27 -30.24 6.62
CA LEU A 190 -22.77 -30.63 7.94
C LEU A 190 -24.30 -30.48 8.05
N LEU A 191 -24.86 -29.40 7.50
CA LEU A 191 -26.31 -29.19 7.44
C LEU A 191 -27.00 -30.26 6.58
N ALA A 192 -26.46 -30.57 5.40
CA ALA A 192 -27.00 -31.61 4.53
C ALA A 192 -26.92 -33.01 5.16
N PHE A 193 -25.82 -33.30 5.87
CA PHE A 193 -25.68 -34.55 6.62
C PHE A 193 -26.69 -34.63 7.76
N ALA A 194 -26.87 -33.55 8.52
CA ALA A 194 -27.84 -33.49 9.61
C ALA A 194 -29.30 -33.65 9.11
N SER A 195 -29.66 -33.01 7.99
CA SER A 195 -30.99 -33.17 7.41
C SER A 195 -31.26 -34.61 6.95
N PHE A 196 -30.26 -35.26 6.34
CA PHE A 196 -30.38 -36.65 5.93
C PHE A 196 -30.53 -37.61 7.13
N CYS A 197 -29.79 -37.38 8.22
CA CYS A 197 -29.96 -38.15 9.45
C CYS A 197 -31.35 -37.97 10.08
N LEU A 198 -31.90 -36.74 10.05
CA LEU A 198 -33.25 -36.47 10.54
C LEU A 198 -34.31 -37.19 9.71
N GLU A 199 -34.18 -37.19 8.38
CA GLU A 199 -35.10 -37.93 7.50
C GLU A 199 -35.07 -39.43 7.78
N LEU A 200 -33.89 -40.02 7.97
CA LEU A 200 -33.75 -41.44 8.31
C LEU A 200 -34.37 -41.79 9.66
N PHE A 201 -34.23 -40.92 10.65
CA PHE A 201 -34.81 -41.13 11.99
C PHE A 201 -36.34 -41.07 11.92
N LEU A 202 -36.90 -40.06 11.27
CA LEU A 202 -38.35 -39.92 11.07
C LEU A 202 -38.93 -41.05 10.21
N ALA A 203 -38.21 -41.51 9.18
CA ALA A 203 -38.65 -42.63 8.36
C ALA A 203 -38.68 -43.95 9.15
N ASN A 204 -37.76 -44.13 10.09
CA ASN A 204 -37.71 -45.32 10.94
C ASN A 204 -38.84 -45.33 11.98
N ASP A 205 -39.19 -44.17 12.56
CA ASP A 205 -40.31 -44.04 13.50
C ASP A 205 -41.70 -44.19 12.84
N VAL A 206 -41.83 -43.96 11.53
CA VAL A 206 -43.11 -44.13 10.79
C VAL A 206 -43.37 -45.57 10.34
N PHE A 207 -42.34 -46.41 10.28
CA PHE A 207 -42.44 -47.81 9.82
C PHE A 207 -42.55 -48.86 10.94
N VAL A 208 -42.66 -48.45 12.20
CA VAL A 208 -42.95 -49.29 13.38
C VAL A 208 -44.36 -49.01 13.88
#